data_AF-H1SGV7-F1
#
_entry.id   AF-H1SGV7-F1
#
_cell.length_a   1.000
_cell.length_b   1.000
_cell.length_c   1.000
_cell.angle_alpha   90.00
_cell.angle_beta   90.00
_cell.angle_gamma   90.00
#
_symmetry.space_group_name_H-M   'P 1'
#
loop_
_entity.id
_entity.type
_entity.pdbx_description
1 polymer ?
#
loop_
_entity_poly.entity_id
_entity_poly.type
_entity_poly.pdbx_seq_one_letter_code
_entity_poly.pdbx_strand_id
1 'polypeptide(L)'
;HPLAQADVGMAGVAIDSVEDMKRLFDGIALDRVSVSMTMSGAVLPVLAAFLVTAEEAGVPLGQLSGTIQNDILKEYMVRNTWIFAPGPSMRICADVVAYLGQHVPRFNGMSISGYHFQEAGADPVLELALTLANGQEYVRQIRARGLDVSDFCARLSFFFGVGKDFFAEIAKLRAARLLWCEIVRALGGTTDRATTLRMHCQTSGWSLTARQPDNNIVRTTVEAMAAVFGGTQSLHTNAYDEALALPSADSARLARDTQLILQHEMGLCDVADPWAGSYMMEALTADMADKVRSVMAEIAAAGGVLEAIRSGWVHERIHRAAVATQADIDEGRRVIVGVNLFAAAAAGEAPSCREIDGRQVRAQQGARLASLRTSRDHAAMTQALRALTDAARSGDDNLLALTMAAIRCRATIGECTQALELAWPRHAMAPRYARQAYGVAVHDSPAWQAARAQVHALAACLGRPPRILIAKLGQDGHDRGAKAVAAALSDAGFAVTLGPLFQSPEDAVAMAVHGQVDAVGASSLAGAHLELLPRLIDGLRAGRLEALVFAGGVIPASHARRLRGQGVSAIFGPGAPMAAIVTEIAGALMRHAGKACLSDALLESAD
;
A
#
# COMPACT_ATOMS: atom_id res chain seq x y z
N HIS A 1 5.07 1.34 20.57
CA HIS A 1 4.92 -0.14 20.55
C HIS A 1 6.20 -0.77 20.00
N PRO A 2 6.75 -1.87 20.55
CA PRO A 2 8.02 -2.46 20.10
C PRO A 2 8.09 -2.76 18.60
N LEU A 3 7.03 -3.36 18.03
CA LEU A 3 6.97 -3.74 16.61
C LEU A 3 6.88 -2.58 15.61
N ALA A 4 6.70 -1.35 16.08
CA ALA A 4 6.54 -0.16 15.22
C ALA A 4 7.58 0.93 15.55
N GLN A 5 8.56 0.64 16.40
CA GLN A 5 9.53 1.65 16.87
C GLN A 5 10.30 2.30 15.72
N ALA A 6 10.67 1.52 14.71
CA ALA A 6 11.45 2.02 13.58
C ALA A 6 10.61 2.77 12.54
N ASP A 7 9.28 2.59 12.57
CA ASP A 7 8.35 3.10 11.55
C ASP A 7 7.75 4.47 11.93
N VAL A 8 7.96 4.95 13.15
CA VAL A 8 7.38 6.20 13.66
C VAL A 8 7.79 7.39 12.80
N GLY A 9 6.81 8.01 12.14
CA GLY A 9 7.00 9.22 11.33
C GLY A 9 7.58 8.98 9.94
N MET A 10 7.84 7.72 9.54
CA MET A 10 8.58 7.43 8.30
C MET A 10 7.71 7.53 7.04
N ALA A 11 6.51 6.97 7.08
CA ALA A 11 5.58 6.93 5.94
C ALA A 11 4.48 8.01 6.00
N GLY A 12 4.48 8.84 7.05
CA GLY A 12 3.44 9.83 7.30
C GLY A 12 3.52 10.41 8.70
N VAL A 13 2.58 11.29 9.03
CA VAL A 13 2.49 11.90 10.36
C VAL A 13 2.22 10.85 11.43
N ALA A 14 2.92 10.96 12.57
CA ALA A 14 2.65 10.14 13.75
C ALA A 14 1.52 10.76 14.58
N ILE A 15 0.41 10.02 14.76
CA ILE A 15 -0.74 10.42 15.57
C ILE A 15 -0.95 9.36 16.65
N ASP A 16 -0.71 9.73 17.91
CA ASP A 16 -0.86 8.82 19.05
C ASP A 16 -2.06 9.19 19.93
N SER A 17 -2.55 10.44 19.84
CA SER A 17 -3.67 10.95 20.63
C SER A 17 -4.40 12.12 19.95
N VAL A 18 -5.47 12.62 20.58
CA VAL A 18 -6.14 13.86 20.16
C VAL A 18 -5.21 15.07 20.20
N GLU A 19 -4.20 15.11 21.08
CA GLU A 19 -3.30 16.26 21.16
C GLU A 19 -2.37 16.35 19.93
N ASP A 20 -2.03 15.22 19.31
CA ASP A 20 -1.31 15.22 18.03
C ASP A 20 -2.22 15.72 16.89
N MET A 21 -3.49 15.32 16.92
CA MET A 21 -4.47 15.74 15.93
C MET A 21 -4.77 17.24 16.02
N LYS A 22 -4.88 17.79 17.24
CA LYS A 22 -4.99 19.23 17.48
C LYS A 22 -3.81 19.99 16.94
N ARG A 23 -2.59 19.49 17.15
CA ARG A 23 -1.37 20.10 16.58
C ARG A 23 -1.34 20.02 15.06
N LEU A 24 -1.84 18.94 14.46
CA LEU A 24 -1.89 18.78 13.01
C LEU A 24 -2.81 19.83 12.36
N PHE A 25 -3.92 20.16 13.02
CA PHE A 25 -4.93 21.10 12.51
C PHE A 25 -4.88 22.50 13.16
N ASP A 26 -3.84 22.80 13.93
CA ASP A 26 -3.66 24.12 14.52
C ASP A 26 -3.56 25.20 13.42
N GLY A 27 -4.39 26.23 13.53
CA GLY A 27 -4.53 27.28 12.52
C GLY A 27 -5.27 26.89 11.24
N ILE A 28 -5.83 25.68 11.11
CA ILE A 28 -6.62 25.25 9.95
C ILE A 28 -8.12 25.45 10.21
N ALA A 29 -8.79 26.24 9.36
CA ALA A 29 -10.22 26.50 9.44
C ALA A 29 -11.05 25.27 8.98
N LEU A 30 -11.29 24.32 9.89
CA LEU A 30 -11.99 23.06 9.61
C LEU A 30 -13.47 23.22 9.17
N ASP A 31 -14.07 24.39 9.40
CA ASP A 31 -15.39 24.77 8.89
C ASP A 31 -15.39 25.10 7.39
N ARG A 32 -14.20 25.37 6.80
CA ARG A 32 -14.00 25.79 5.41
C ARG A 32 -13.18 24.80 4.58
N VAL A 33 -12.25 24.10 5.21
CA VAL A 33 -11.35 23.15 4.54
C VAL A 33 -11.97 21.76 4.53
N SER A 34 -12.04 21.14 3.35
CA SER A 34 -12.41 19.73 3.25
C SER A 34 -11.20 18.84 3.53
N VAL A 35 -11.32 17.94 4.51
CA VAL A 35 -10.22 17.07 4.94
C VAL A 35 -10.43 15.64 4.45
N SER A 36 -9.49 15.12 3.68
CA SER A 36 -9.46 13.70 3.29
C SER A 36 -8.44 12.95 4.14
N MET A 37 -8.84 11.81 4.72
CA MET A 37 -7.99 10.97 5.56
C MET A 37 -7.87 9.56 4.98
N THR A 38 -6.66 9.19 4.57
CA THR A 38 -6.33 7.84 4.09
C THR A 38 -6.07 6.92 5.29
N MET A 39 -7.15 6.41 5.88
CA MET A 39 -7.09 5.49 7.02
C MET A 39 -8.17 4.40 6.91
N SER A 40 -7.76 3.14 7.13
CA SER A 40 -8.64 1.96 7.13
C SER A 40 -8.50 1.12 8.41
N GLY A 41 -7.30 0.60 8.72
CA GLY A 41 -7.11 -0.29 9.88
C GLY A 41 -7.47 0.35 11.22
N ALA A 42 -6.88 1.50 11.53
CA ALA A 42 -7.12 2.26 12.76
C ALA A 42 -8.18 3.36 12.58
N VAL A 43 -9.19 3.13 11.72
CA VAL A 43 -10.17 4.15 11.32
C VAL A 43 -10.92 4.76 12.50
N LEU A 44 -11.34 3.94 13.47
CA LEU A 44 -12.10 4.41 14.64
C LEU A 44 -11.33 5.47 15.44
N PRO A 45 -10.17 5.14 16.05
CA PRO A 45 -9.49 6.10 16.90
C PRO A 45 -8.95 7.32 16.15
N VAL A 46 -8.52 7.17 14.89
CA VAL A 46 -8.02 8.30 14.08
C VAL A 46 -9.16 9.26 13.71
N LEU A 47 -10.29 8.74 13.23
CA LEU A 47 -11.46 9.57 12.93
C LEU A 47 -12.03 10.20 14.21
N ALA A 48 -12.08 9.46 15.31
CA ALA A 48 -12.51 10.00 16.60
C ALA A 48 -11.61 11.15 17.06
N ALA A 49 -10.29 11.04 16.93
CA ALA A 49 -9.36 12.13 17.22
C ALA A 49 -9.61 13.36 16.34
N PHE A 50 -9.91 13.18 15.06
CA PHE A 50 -10.27 14.29 14.17
C PHE A 50 -11.57 14.99 14.59
N LEU A 51 -12.64 14.22 14.85
CA LEU A 51 -13.93 14.78 15.26
C LEU A 51 -13.85 15.50 16.61
N VAL A 52 -13.15 14.91 17.60
CA VAL A 52 -12.95 15.56 18.91
C VAL A 52 -12.08 16.81 18.78
N THR A 53 -11.07 16.82 17.90
CA THR A 53 -10.27 18.02 17.60
C THR A 53 -11.15 19.16 17.08
N ALA A 54 -12.07 18.86 16.15
CA ALA A 54 -13.01 19.85 15.66
C ALA A 54 -13.97 20.37 16.75
N GLU A 55 -14.50 19.47 17.60
CA GLU A 55 -15.35 19.86 18.73
C GLU A 55 -14.60 20.78 19.71
N GLU A 56 -13.36 20.43 20.08
CA GLU A 56 -12.52 21.25 20.98
C GLU A 56 -12.11 22.59 20.34
N ALA A 57 -12.05 22.66 19.01
CA ALA A 57 -11.85 23.90 18.25
C ALA A 57 -13.14 24.74 18.10
N GLY A 58 -14.28 24.27 18.64
CA GLY A 58 -15.56 24.96 18.55
C GLY A 58 -16.25 24.85 17.19
N VAL A 59 -15.82 23.92 16.33
CA VAL A 59 -16.43 23.68 15.01
C VAL A 59 -17.54 22.64 15.15
N PRO A 60 -18.81 22.99 14.87
CA PRO A 60 -19.90 22.02 14.92
C PRO A 60 -19.68 20.88 13.92
N LEU A 61 -19.90 19.63 14.34
CA LEU A 61 -19.70 18.46 13.47
C LEU A 61 -20.49 18.53 12.15
N GLY A 62 -21.68 19.13 12.16
CA GLY A 62 -22.49 19.36 10.95
C GLY A 62 -21.82 20.25 9.90
N GLN A 63 -20.79 21.00 10.29
CA GLN A 63 -19.96 21.83 9.43
C GLN A 63 -18.64 21.16 9.01
N LEU A 64 -18.41 19.90 9.33
CA LEU A 64 -17.23 19.21 8.80
C LEU A 64 -17.52 18.66 7.42
N SER A 65 -16.61 18.92 6.48
CA SER A 65 -16.65 18.35 5.13
C SER A 65 -15.37 17.55 4.91
N GLY A 66 -15.46 16.40 4.26
CA GLY A 66 -14.29 15.55 4.13
C GLY A 66 -14.60 14.13 3.72
N THR A 67 -13.57 13.29 3.75
CA THR A 67 -13.66 11.87 3.41
C THR A 67 -12.76 11.05 4.32
N ILE A 68 -13.24 9.90 4.77
CA ILE A 68 -12.42 8.87 5.43
C ILE A 68 -12.37 7.67 4.49
N GLN A 69 -11.18 7.09 4.29
CA GLN A 69 -11.05 5.99 3.32
C GLN A 69 -11.93 4.81 3.70
N ASN A 70 -11.77 4.27 4.92
CA ASN A 70 -12.68 3.27 5.51
C ASN A 70 -13.04 2.08 4.59
N ASP A 71 -12.14 1.73 3.67
CA ASP A 71 -12.27 0.58 2.77
C ASP A 71 -11.28 -0.48 3.25
N ILE A 72 -11.81 -1.44 3.99
CA ILE A 72 -11.04 -2.56 4.53
C ILE A 72 -10.90 -3.73 3.54
N LEU A 73 -11.81 -3.90 2.58
CA LEU A 73 -11.78 -5.06 1.68
C LEU A 73 -10.53 -5.04 0.81
N LYS A 74 -10.13 -3.87 0.30
CA LYS A 74 -8.85 -3.72 -0.40
C LYS A 74 -7.62 -3.94 0.48
N GLU A 75 -7.74 -3.77 1.80
CA GLU A 75 -6.60 -3.96 2.70
C GLU A 75 -6.15 -5.40 2.63
N TYR A 76 -7.09 -6.35 2.79
CA TYR A 76 -6.84 -7.79 2.73
C TYR A 76 -6.40 -8.31 1.36
N MET A 77 -6.51 -7.49 0.32
CA MET A 77 -6.20 -7.89 -1.06
C MET A 77 -4.85 -7.34 -1.54
N VAL A 78 -4.45 -6.13 -1.12
CA VAL A 78 -3.26 -5.47 -1.69
C VAL A 78 -2.56 -4.48 -0.77
N ARG A 79 -3.27 -3.82 0.15
CA ARG A 79 -2.72 -2.65 0.87
C ARG A 79 -2.11 -2.99 2.23
N ASN A 80 -2.53 -4.10 2.85
CA ASN A 80 -1.86 -4.68 4.00
C ASN A 80 -1.79 -3.77 5.25
N THR A 81 -2.83 -2.99 5.55
CA THR A 81 -2.93 -2.20 6.80
C THR A 81 -4.15 -2.57 7.65
N TRP A 82 -4.64 -3.80 7.53
CA TRP A 82 -5.69 -4.33 8.40
C TRP A 82 -5.20 -4.55 9.83
N ILE A 83 -6.15 -4.60 10.77
CA ILE A 83 -5.89 -4.97 12.18
C ILE A 83 -6.68 -6.23 12.52
N PHE A 84 -8.00 -6.20 12.33
CA PHE A 84 -8.90 -7.28 12.69
C PHE A 84 -9.27 -8.15 11.49
N ALA A 85 -9.98 -9.26 11.74
CA ALA A 85 -10.51 -10.13 10.69
C ALA A 85 -11.64 -9.43 9.90
N PRO A 86 -11.97 -9.91 8.68
CA PRO A 86 -12.96 -9.24 7.82
C PRO A 86 -14.30 -8.94 8.50
N GLY A 87 -14.87 -9.87 9.25
CA GLY A 87 -16.16 -9.68 9.94
C GLY A 87 -16.16 -8.46 10.89
N PRO A 88 -15.31 -8.47 11.94
CA PRO A 88 -15.13 -7.30 12.81
C PRO A 88 -14.82 -6.00 12.08
N SER A 89 -13.96 -6.02 11.07
CA SER A 89 -13.65 -4.80 10.34
C SER A 89 -14.81 -4.26 9.51
N MET A 90 -15.66 -5.13 8.96
CA MET A 90 -16.90 -4.71 8.29
C MET A 90 -17.90 -4.12 9.29
N ARG A 91 -17.95 -4.62 10.53
CA ARG A 91 -18.68 -3.97 11.63
C ARG A 91 -18.19 -2.55 11.88
N ILE A 92 -16.89 -2.38 12.01
CA ILE A 92 -16.28 -1.05 12.20
C ILE A 92 -16.66 -0.10 11.06
N CYS A 93 -16.53 -0.54 9.80
CA CYS A 93 -16.83 0.28 8.64
C CYS A 93 -18.29 0.78 8.67
N ALA A 94 -19.23 -0.11 8.98
CA ALA A 94 -20.65 0.21 9.04
C ALA A 94 -21.00 1.15 10.20
N ASP A 95 -20.41 0.97 11.39
CA ASP A 95 -20.65 1.83 12.54
C ASP A 95 -20.12 3.26 12.28
N VAL A 96 -18.97 3.39 11.61
CA VAL A 96 -18.44 4.68 11.15
C VAL A 96 -19.44 5.37 10.22
N VAL A 97 -19.93 4.65 9.20
CA VAL A 97 -20.86 5.25 8.23
C VAL A 97 -22.18 5.62 8.88
N ALA A 98 -22.72 4.79 9.77
CA ALA A 98 -23.96 5.08 10.49
C ALA A 98 -23.84 6.36 11.34
N TYR A 99 -22.74 6.52 12.09
CA TYR A 99 -22.50 7.69 12.93
C TYR A 99 -22.34 8.97 12.12
N LEU A 100 -21.51 8.94 11.07
CA LEU A 100 -21.33 10.09 10.16
C LEU A 100 -22.64 10.43 9.43
N GLY A 101 -23.42 9.42 9.09
CA GLY A 101 -24.80 9.49 8.59
C GLY A 101 -25.65 10.50 9.37
N GLN A 102 -25.64 10.36 10.68
CA GLN A 102 -26.50 11.08 11.61
C GLN A 102 -25.89 12.41 12.07
N HIS A 103 -24.57 12.47 12.31
CA HIS A 103 -23.93 13.58 13.01
C HIS A 103 -23.06 14.48 12.13
N VAL A 104 -22.59 14.00 10.98
CA VAL A 104 -21.58 14.69 10.14
C VAL A 104 -22.00 14.67 8.66
N PRO A 105 -23.15 15.26 8.29
CA PRO A 105 -23.81 15.01 7.01
C PRO A 105 -23.02 15.37 5.74
N ARG A 106 -22.01 16.23 5.84
CA ARG A 106 -21.19 16.66 4.69
C ARG A 106 -19.90 15.84 4.54
N PHE A 107 -19.74 14.78 5.33
CA PHE A 107 -18.57 13.92 5.35
C PHE A 107 -18.85 12.59 4.65
N ASN A 108 -18.00 12.19 3.71
CA ASN A 108 -18.08 10.91 3.03
C ASN A 108 -17.52 9.82 3.97
N GLY A 109 -18.37 8.90 4.40
CA GLY A 109 -18.01 7.86 5.38
C GLY A 109 -17.18 6.70 4.82
N MET A 110 -16.96 6.67 3.50
CA MET A 110 -16.19 5.64 2.82
C MET A 110 -15.72 6.12 1.44
N SER A 111 -14.49 5.73 1.07
CA SER A 111 -13.91 5.89 -0.26
C SER A 111 -13.50 4.53 -0.83
N ILE A 112 -14.36 3.93 -1.65
CA ILE A 112 -14.14 2.60 -2.24
C ILE A 112 -13.03 2.70 -3.28
N SER A 113 -11.92 1.99 -3.06
CA SER A 113 -10.64 2.34 -3.64
C SER A 113 -10.12 1.29 -4.63
N GLY A 114 -9.93 1.69 -5.88
CA GLY A 114 -9.23 0.96 -6.94
C GLY A 114 -7.74 1.25 -7.07
N TYR A 115 -7.28 2.45 -6.69
CA TYR A 115 -5.86 2.87 -6.81
C TYR A 115 -4.85 1.78 -6.42
N HIS A 116 -5.04 1.19 -5.24
CA HIS A 116 -4.14 0.19 -4.68
C HIS A 116 -4.10 -1.13 -5.49
N PHE A 117 -5.19 -1.48 -6.17
CA PHE A 117 -5.19 -2.65 -7.07
C PHE A 117 -4.28 -2.39 -8.27
N GLN A 118 -4.38 -1.21 -8.88
CA GLN A 118 -3.51 -0.81 -9.98
C GLN A 118 -2.04 -0.77 -9.54
N GLU A 119 -1.74 -0.17 -8.39
CA GLU A 119 -0.38 -0.11 -7.85
C GLU A 119 0.20 -1.50 -7.53
N ALA A 120 -0.66 -2.46 -7.18
CA ALA A 120 -0.28 -3.86 -6.97
C ALA A 120 -0.11 -4.66 -8.28
N GLY A 121 -0.64 -4.16 -9.40
CA GLY A 121 -0.47 -4.72 -10.74
C GLY A 121 -1.75 -5.13 -11.47
N ALA A 122 -2.93 -4.72 -10.98
CA ALA A 122 -4.18 -4.88 -11.73
C ALA A 122 -4.19 -3.97 -12.96
N ASP A 123 -4.70 -4.48 -14.08
CA ASP A 123 -5.03 -3.64 -15.24
C ASP A 123 -6.31 -2.83 -14.98
N PRO A 124 -6.64 -1.85 -15.85
CA PRO A 124 -7.84 -1.02 -15.69
C PRO A 124 -9.17 -1.79 -15.54
N VAL A 125 -9.29 -2.95 -16.19
CA VAL A 125 -10.51 -3.78 -16.12
C VAL A 125 -10.61 -4.45 -14.75
N LEU A 126 -9.53 -5.10 -14.30
CA LEU A 126 -9.49 -5.79 -13.03
C LEU A 126 -9.60 -4.82 -11.85
N GLU A 127 -8.96 -3.66 -11.93
CA GLU A 127 -9.11 -2.57 -10.96
C GLU A 127 -10.60 -2.22 -10.81
N LEU A 128 -11.25 -1.85 -11.91
CA LEU A 128 -12.63 -1.38 -11.86
C LEU A 128 -13.59 -2.47 -11.39
N ALA A 129 -13.42 -3.71 -11.86
CA ALA A 129 -14.24 -4.84 -11.44
C ALA A 129 -14.13 -5.12 -9.93
N LEU A 130 -12.91 -5.16 -9.38
CA LEU A 130 -12.70 -5.37 -7.94
C LEU A 130 -13.26 -4.22 -7.12
N THR A 131 -13.06 -2.97 -7.55
CA THR A 131 -13.60 -1.80 -6.85
C THR A 131 -15.12 -1.81 -6.81
N LEU A 132 -15.78 -2.05 -7.95
CA LEU A 132 -17.25 -2.09 -8.01
C LEU A 132 -17.82 -3.30 -7.28
N ALA A 133 -17.14 -4.46 -7.31
CA ALA A 133 -17.53 -5.64 -6.53
C ALA A 133 -17.43 -5.37 -5.02
N ASN A 134 -16.36 -4.70 -4.56
CA ASN A 134 -16.24 -4.26 -3.16
C ASN A 134 -17.39 -3.31 -2.80
N GLY A 135 -17.69 -2.33 -3.66
CA GLY A 135 -18.81 -1.40 -3.47
C GLY A 135 -20.16 -2.12 -3.37
N GLN A 136 -20.40 -3.09 -4.24
CA GLN A 136 -21.59 -3.94 -4.20
C GLN A 136 -21.70 -4.71 -2.87
N GLU A 137 -20.59 -5.27 -2.38
CA GLU A 137 -20.55 -5.97 -1.10
C GLU A 137 -20.83 -5.04 0.07
N TYR A 138 -20.25 -3.83 0.09
CA TYR A 138 -20.56 -2.83 1.11
C TYR A 138 -22.04 -2.47 1.16
N VAL A 139 -22.67 -2.23 0.00
CA VAL A 139 -24.11 -1.93 -0.08
C VAL A 139 -24.95 -3.09 0.44
N ARG A 140 -24.60 -4.35 0.10
CA ARG A 140 -25.30 -5.54 0.63
C ARG A 140 -25.23 -5.62 2.15
N GLN A 141 -24.05 -5.38 2.73
CA GLN A 141 -23.83 -5.46 4.18
C GLN A 141 -24.59 -4.37 4.94
N ILE A 142 -24.65 -3.16 4.38
CA ILE A 142 -25.40 -2.04 4.94
C ILE A 142 -26.90 -2.30 4.89
N ARG A 143 -27.41 -2.78 3.75
CA ARG A 143 -28.81 -3.18 3.60
C ARG A 143 -29.21 -4.30 4.56
N ALA A 144 -28.33 -5.29 4.78
CA ALA A 144 -28.57 -6.38 5.73
C ALA A 144 -28.73 -5.89 7.19
N ARG A 145 -28.24 -4.68 7.50
CA ARG A 145 -28.41 -4.00 8.79
C ARG A 145 -29.64 -3.09 8.86
N GLY A 146 -30.46 -3.07 7.82
CA GLY A 146 -31.67 -2.22 7.76
C GLY A 146 -31.42 -0.75 7.46
N LEU A 147 -30.21 -0.39 7.02
CA LEU A 147 -29.89 0.98 6.59
C LEU A 147 -30.36 1.21 5.14
N ASP A 148 -30.81 2.43 4.85
CA ASP A 148 -31.28 2.81 3.52
C ASP A 148 -30.13 2.86 2.50
N VAL A 149 -30.32 2.20 1.36
CA VAL A 149 -29.32 2.10 0.29
C VAL A 149 -29.06 3.45 -0.35
N SER A 150 -30.10 4.27 -0.53
CA SER A 150 -29.95 5.57 -1.19
C SER A 150 -29.15 6.54 -0.31
N ASP A 151 -29.46 6.60 0.98
CA ASP A 151 -28.76 7.43 1.95
C ASP A 151 -27.28 7.03 2.10
N PHE A 152 -27.00 5.73 2.11
CA PHE A 152 -25.64 5.20 2.13
C PHE A 152 -24.87 5.62 0.87
N CYS A 153 -25.37 5.26 -0.31
CA CYS A 153 -24.70 5.54 -1.59
C CYS A 153 -24.55 7.05 -1.86
N ALA A 154 -25.47 7.89 -1.37
CA ALA A 154 -25.40 9.34 -1.47
C ALA A 154 -24.17 9.97 -0.79
N ARG A 155 -23.47 9.20 0.07
CA ARG A 155 -22.31 9.61 0.86
C ARG A 155 -21.07 8.75 0.60
N LEU A 156 -21.12 7.88 -0.41
CA LEU A 156 -19.95 7.16 -0.89
C LEU A 156 -19.11 8.03 -1.80
N SER A 157 -17.82 7.76 -1.79
CA SER A 157 -16.88 8.22 -2.80
C SER A 157 -16.08 7.03 -3.32
N PHE A 158 -15.42 7.22 -4.44
CA PHE A 158 -14.55 6.25 -5.07
C PHE A 158 -13.15 6.81 -5.22
N PHE A 159 -12.16 5.94 -5.34
CA PHE A 159 -10.78 6.37 -5.51
C PHE A 159 -10.05 5.48 -6.52
N PHE A 160 -9.76 6.02 -7.70
CA PHE A 160 -9.09 5.28 -8.78
C PHE A 160 -7.64 5.72 -8.97
N GLY A 161 -6.81 4.78 -9.43
CA GLY A 161 -5.51 5.14 -9.99
C GLY A 161 -5.65 5.60 -11.43
N VAL A 162 -4.67 6.36 -11.90
CA VAL A 162 -4.58 6.76 -13.32
C VAL A 162 -3.15 6.56 -13.75
N GLY A 163 -2.93 5.49 -14.50
CA GLY A 163 -1.62 5.10 -15.02
C GLY A 163 -1.40 5.52 -16.47
N LYS A 164 -0.39 4.89 -17.06
CA LYS A 164 0.16 5.25 -18.38
C LYS A 164 -0.77 5.03 -19.59
N ASP A 165 -1.79 4.19 -19.48
CA ASP A 165 -2.65 3.80 -20.62
C ASP A 165 -3.76 4.84 -20.83
N PHE A 166 -3.37 6.05 -21.27
CA PHE A 166 -4.18 7.28 -21.30
C PHE A 166 -5.66 7.08 -21.72
N PHE A 167 -5.91 6.47 -22.89
CA PHE A 167 -7.29 6.28 -23.36
C PHE A 167 -8.07 5.24 -22.55
N ALA A 168 -7.40 4.18 -22.09
CA ALA A 168 -8.02 3.15 -21.27
C ALA A 168 -8.42 3.73 -19.90
N GLU A 169 -7.63 4.65 -19.34
CA GLU A 169 -7.97 5.33 -18.10
C GLU A 169 -9.19 6.24 -18.25
N ILE A 170 -9.27 7.03 -19.33
CA ILE A 170 -10.47 7.84 -19.62
C ILE A 170 -11.70 6.93 -19.75
N ALA A 171 -11.59 5.85 -20.53
CA ALA A 171 -12.68 4.88 -20.69
C ALA A 171 -13.07 4.20 -19.37
N LYS A 172 -12.10 3.85 -18.51
CA LYS A 172 -12.34 3.27 -17.18
C LYS A 172 -13.18 4.21 -16.31
N LEU A 173 -12.81 5.48 -16.23
CA LEU A 173 -13.52 6.46 -15.39
C LEU A 173 -14.93 6.75 -15.93
N ARG A 174 -15.12 6.77 -17.25
CA ARG A 174 -16.45 6.86 -17.89
C ARG A 174 -17.31 5.62 -17.60
N ALA A 175 -16.77 4.43 -17.82
CA ALA A 175 -17.45 3.16 -17.56
C ALA A 175 -17.81 2.98 -16.09
N ALA A 176 -16.96 3.44 -15.16
CA ALA A 176 -17.21 3.36 -13.72
C ALA A 176 -18.55 4.02 -13.33
N ARG A 177 -18.84 5.21 -13.87
CA ARG A 177 -20.10 5.92 -13.60
C ARG A 177 -21.32 5.16 -14.11
N LEU A 178 -21.24 4.61 -15.32
CA LEU A 178 -22.31 3.81 -15.93
C LEU A 178 -22.61 2.58 -15.08
N LEU A 179 -21.58 1.77 -14.81
CA LEU A 179 -21.73 0.51 -14.08
C LEU A 179 -22.18 0.73 -12.64
N TRP A 180 -21.68 1.76 -11.96
CA TRP A 180 -22.14 2.06 -10.61
C TRP A 180 -23.61 2.45 -10.56
N CYS A 181 -24.09 3.24 -11.53
CA CYS A 181 -25.51 3.56 -11.65
C CYS A 181 -26.35 2.28 -11.79
N GLU A 182 -25.95 1.36 -12.67
CA GLU A 182 -26.61 0.05 -12.85
C GLU A 182 -26.64 -0.75 -11.53
N ILE A 183 -25.50 -0.85 -10.84
CA ILE A 183 -25.36 -1.59 -9.58
C ILE A 183 -26.28 -1.02 -8.50
N VAL A 184 -26.27 0.30 -8.28
CA VAL A 184 -27.07 0.93 -7.23
C VAL A 184 -28.57 0.77 -7.52
N ARG A 185 -29.00 0.94 -8.77
CA ARG A 185 -30.40 0.71 -9.18
C ARG A 185 -30.82 -0.74 -8.93
N ALA A 186 -29.99 -1.71 -9.30
CA ALA A 186 -30.26 -3.13 -9.08
C ALA A 186 -30.34 -3.50 -7.59
N LEU A 187 -29.65 -2.77 -6.71
CA LEU A 187 -29.67 -2.98 -5.26
C LEU A 187 -30.81 -2.23 -4.54
N GLY A 188 -31.64 -1.48 -5.28
CA GLY A 188 -32.81 -0.78 -4.75
C GLY A 188 -32.58 0.71 -4.45
N GLY A 189 -31.47 1.30 -4.88
CA GLY A 189 -31.26 2.74 -4.78
C GLY A 189 -32.20 3.52 -5.72
N THR A 190 -32.87 4.55 -5.19
CA THR A 190 -33.96 5.24 -5.90
C THR A 190 -33.62 6.68 -6.26
N THR A 191 -32.66 7.32 -5.57
CA THR A 191 -32.32 8.73 -5.80
C THR A 191 -31.16 8.92 -6.78
N ASP A 192 -31.18 10.02 -7.54
CA ASP A 192 -30.10 10.34 -8.49
C ASP A 192 -28.75 10.51 -7.79
N ARG A 193 -28.78 11.11 -6.59
CA ARG A 193 -27.61 11.29 -5.73
C ARG A 193 -26.97 9.96 -5.33
N ALA A 194 -27.76 8.93 -5.08
CA ALA A 194 -27.28 7.59 -4.75
C ALA A 194 -26.59 6.91 -5.95
N THR A 195 -27.13 7.11 -7.16
CA THR A 195 -26.55 6.53 -8.39
C THR A 195 -25.32 7.26 -8.91
N THR A 196 -25.05 8.47 -8.41
CA THR A 196 -23.91 9.27 -8.85
C THR A 196 -22.62 8.73 -8.27
N LEU A 197 -21.72 8.21 -9.11
CA LEU A 197 -20.36 7.88 -8.71
C LEU A 197 -19.51 9.15 -8.67
N ARG A 198 -19.00 9.49 -7.47
CA ARG A 198 -18.05 10.58 -7.25
C ARG A 198 -16.68 9.98 -6.98
N MET A 199 -15.65 10.43 -7.68
CA MET A 199 -14.32 9.84 -7.62
C MET A 199 -13.24 10.86 -7.28
N HIS A 200 -12.29 10.41 -6.47
CA HIS A 200 -10.94 10.91 -6.42
C HIS A 200 -10.08 10.12 -7.42
N CYS A 201 -9.08 10.76 -8.02
CA CYS A 201 -8.05 10.08 -8.78
C CYS A 201 -6.66 10.42 -8.23
N GLN A 202 -5.75 9.45 -8.27
CA GLN A 202 -4.33 9.67 -8.03
C GLN A 202 -3.55 9.14 -9.24
N THR A 203 -2.59 9.92 -9.73
CA THR A 203 -1.64 9.46 -10.75
C THR A 203 -0.86 8.24 -10.23
N SER A 204 -0.47 7.28 -11.08
CA SER A 204 0.16 6.05 -10.61
C SER A 204 1.53 6.33 -9.97
N GLY A 205 1.77 5.84 -8.75
CA GLY A 205 3.10 5.92 -8.13
C GLY A 205 4.07 4.93 -8.78
N TRP A 206 3.55 3.76 -9.15
CA TRP A 206 4.32 2.70 -9.81
C TRP A 206 4.84 3.09 -11.21
N SER A 207 4.17 4.00 -11.93
CA SER A 207 4.65 4.47 -13.24
C SER A 207 5.90 5.35 -13.14
N LEU A 208 6.19 5.89 -11.95
CA LEU A 208 7.29 6.83 -11.72
C LEU A 208 8.63 6.11 -11.53
N THR A 209 9.69 6.70 -12.08
CA THR A 209 11.01 6.07 -12.13
C THR A 209 12.01 6.76 -11.22
N ALA A 210 12.80 5.97 -10.49
CA ALA A 210 13.93 6.47 -9.70
C ALA A 210 15.10 6.95 -10.58
N ARG A 211 15.23 6.40 -11.80
CA ARG A 211 16.19 6.86 -12.81
C ARG A 211 15.58 7.97 -13.65
N GLN A 212 16.37 9.02 -13.92
CA GLN A 212 15.93 10.22 -14.64
C GLN A 212 14.55 10.72 -14.15
N PRO A 213 14.43 11.08 -12.85
CA PRO A 213 13.14 11.36 -12.23
C PRO A 213 12.43 12.58 -12.84
N ASP A 214 13.12 13.47 -13.55
CA ASP A 214 12.48 14.60 -14.26
C ASP A 214 11.48 14.14 -15.32
N ASN A 215 11.68 12.95 -15.92
CA ASN A 215 10.71 12.35 -16.83
C ASN A 215 9.34 12.09 -16.15
N ASN A 216 9.31 11.98 -14.82
CA ASN A 216 8.08 11.81 -14.06
C ASN A 216 7.17 13.04 -14.14
N ILE A 217 7.71 14.24 -14.39
CA ILE A 217 6.90 15.45 -14.60
C ILE A 217 5.96 15.25 -15.80
N VAL A 218 6.49 14.71 -16.91
CA VAL A 218 5.71 14.43 -18.13
C VAL A 218 4.70 13.30 -17.87
N ARG A 219 5.12 12.23 -17.18
CA ARG A 219 4.24 11.10 -16.83
C ARG A 219 3.04 11.58 -16.02
N THR A 220 3.29 12.24 -14.89
CA THR A 220 2.26 12.79 -14.01
C THR A 220 1.35 13.78 -14.75
N THR A 221 1.90 14.60 -15.65
CA THR A 221 1.08 15.55 -16.44
C THR A 221 0.08 14.81 -17.35
N VAL A 222 0.53 13.79 -18.08
CA VAL A 222 -0.34 13.01 -18.98
C VAL A 222 -1.38 12.20 -18.18
N GLU A 223 -0.98 11.62 -17.06
CA GLU A 223 -1.88 10.91 -16.14
C GLU A 223 -2.93 11.87 -15.53
N ALA A 224 -2.52 13.08 -15.13
CA ALA A 224 -3.44 14.12 -14.65
C ALA A 224 -4.45 14.51 -15.74
N MET A 225 -4.02 14.66 -16.99
CA MET A 225 -4.92 14.93 -18.12
C MET A 225 -5.93 13.80 -18.33
N ALA A 226 -5.51 12.52 -18.23
CA ALA A 226 -6.44 11.39 -18.30
C ALA A 226 -7.48 11.42 -17.18
N ALA A 227 -7.08 11.80 -15.95
CA ALA A 227 -8.01 11.95 -14.83
C ALA A 227 -9.02 13.08 -15.06
N VAL A 228 -8.58 14.22 -15.60
CA VAL A 228 -9.43 15.37 -15.94
C VAL A 228 -10.42 14.99 -17.05
N PHE A 229 -9.95 14.42 -18.15
CA PHE A 229 -10.82 13.97 -19.25
C PHE A 229 -11.75 12.83 -18.86
N GLY A 230 -11.34 11.99 -17.91
CA GLY A 230 -12.21 10.99 -17.31
C GLY A 230 -13.30 11.57 -16.41
N GLY A 231 -13.25 12.86 -16.07
CA GLY A 231 -14.27 13.55 -15.26
C GLY A 231 -14.15 13.32 -13.75
N THR A 232 -12.93 13.34 -13.21
CA THR A 232 -12.70 13.21 -11.76
C THR A 232 -13.20 14.41 -10.95
N GLN A 233 -13.55 14.22 -9.67
CA GLN A 233 -14.00 15.30 -8.78
C GLN A 233 -12.87 15.88 -7.94
N SER A 234 -11.79 15.12 -7.72
CA SER A 234 -10.57 15.61 -7.07
C SER A 234 -9.36 14.80 -7.55
N LEU A 235 -8.18 15.41 -7.55
CA LEU A 235 -6.98 14.83 -8.14
C LEU A 235 -5.77 14.98 -7.23
N HIS A 236 -5.03 13.87 -7.06
CA HIS A 236 -3.68 13.85 -6.51
C HIS A 236 -2.69 13.62 -7.65
N THR A 237 -1.76 14.53 -7.81
CA THR A 237 -0.63 14.41 -8.72
C THR A 237 0.62 14.10 -7.91
N ASN A 238 1.27 12.98 -8.21
CA ASN A 238 2.48 12.57 -7.50
C ASN A 238 3.63 13.53 -7.82
N ALA A 239 4.54 13.69 -6.87
CA ALA A 239 5.77 14.45 -7.08
C ALA A 239 6.77 13.66 -7.93
N TYR A 240 7.65 14.35 -8.64
CA TYR A 240 8.61 13.70 -9.55
C TYR A 240 9.64 12.81 -8.81
N ASP A 241 9.83 13.02 -7.50
CA ASP A 241 10.76 12.31 -6.62
C ASP A 241 10.11 11.13 -5.83
N GLU A 242 8.84 10.81 -6.09
CA GLU A 242 8.07 9.76 -5.39
C GLU A 242 8.77 8.39 -5.35
N ALA A 243 9.44 8.00 -6.44
CA ALA A 243 10.15 6.72 -6.54
C ALA A 243 11.45 6.66 -5.70
N LEU A 244 11.83 7.77 -5.06
CA LEU A 244 13.06 7.92 -4.29
C LEU A 244 12.80 8.18 -2.80
N ALA A 245 11.85 9.07 -2.49
CA ALA A 245 11.54 9.50 -1.13
C ALA A 245 10.18 10.21 -1.08
N LEU A 246 9.76 10.64 0.12
CA LEU A 246 8.62 11.54 0.25
C LEU A 246 8.93 12.90 -0.40
N PRO A 247 7.89 13.60 -0.92
CA PRO A 247 8.07 14.86 -1.62
C PRO A 247 8.83 15.91 -0.81
N SER A 248 9.76 16.59 -1.49
CA SER A 248 10.33 17.86 -1.06
C SER A 248 9.32 19.01 -1.22
N ALA A 249 9.63 20.19 -0.67
CA ALA A 249 8.78 21.37 -0.85
C ALA A 249 8.64 21.75 -2.34
N ASP A 250 9.74 21.69 -3.08
CA ASP A 250 9.78 22.07 -4.49
C ASP A 250 9.06 21.05 -5.39
N SER A 251 9.25 19.75 -5.13
CA SER A 251 8.57 18.70 -5.90
C SER A 251 7.07 18.66 -5.61
N ALA A 252 6.65 18.89 -4.37
CA ALA A 252 5.24 19.04 -4.01
C ALA A 252 4.62 20.30 -4.63
N ARG A 253 5.36 21.42 -4.66
CA ARG A 253 4.95 22.65 -5.36
C ARG A 253 4.70 22.38 -6.84
N LEU A 254 5.64 21.72 -7.52
CA LEU A 254 5.51 21.42 -8.95
C LEU A 254 4.35 20.46 -9.23
N ALA A 255 4.14 19.44 -8.39
CA ALA A 255 3.00 18.54 -8.50
C ALA A 255 1.67 19.32 -8.43
N ARG A 256 1.51 20.22 -7.44
CA ARG A 256 0.34 21.10 -7.36
C ARG A 256 0.23 22.01 -8.57
N ASP A 257 1.31 22.67 -8.96
CA ASP A 257 1.33 23.64 -10.05
C ASP A 257 0.97 22.98 -11.39
N THR A 258 1.26 21.67 -11.57
CA THR A 258 0.77 20.88 -12.71
C THR A 258 -0.76 20.96 -12.82
N GLN A 259 -1.50 20.76 -11.71
CA GLN A 259 -2.96 20.87 -11.74
C GLN A 259 -3.42 22.31 -11.98
N LEU A 260 -2.75 23.31 -11.40
CA LEU A 260 -3.09 24.72 -11.59
C LEU A 260 -2.93 25.15 -13.05
N ILE A 261 -1.86 24.73 -13.72
CA ILE A 261 -1.63 24.98 -15.14
C ILE A 261 -2.73 24.33 -15.97
N LEU A 262 -3.05 23.05 -15.71
CA LEU A 262 -4.13 22.35 -16.42
C LEU A 262 -5.50 23.06 -16.25
N GLN A 263 -5.77 23.62 -15.07
CA GLN A 263 -7.02 24.32 -14.76
C GLN A 263 -7.10 25.74 -15.35
N HIS A 264 -6.01 26.50 -15.29
CA HIS A 264 -6.05 27.95 -15.54
C HIS A 264 -5.45 28.38 -16.88
N GLU A 265 -4.66 27.54 -17.54
CA GLU A 265 -3.93 27.90 -18.76
C GLU A 265 -4.34 27.06 -19.99
N MET A 266 -4.75 25.81 -19.78
CA MET A 266 -4.89 24.83 -20.87
C MET A 266 -6.31 24.67 -21.43
N GLY A 267 -7.31 25.35 -20.86
CA GLY A 267 -8.71 25.28 -21.30
C GLY A 267 -9.39 23.91 -21.09
N LEU A 268 -8.77 23.00 -20.31
CA LEU A 268 -9.28 21.64 -20.12
C LEU A 268 -10.62 21.59 -19.35
N CYS A 269 -10.97 22.68 -18.68
CA CYS A 269 -12.22 22.79 -17.92
C CYS A 269 -13.36 23.49 -18.70
N ASP A 270 -13.12 23.91 -19.94
CA ASP A 270 -14.07 24.73 -20.71
C ASP A 270 -15.22 23.92 -21.33
N VAL A 271 -15.03 22.60 -21.52
CA VAL A 271 -16.02 21.69 -22.12
C VAL A 271 -16.21 20.45 -21.25
N ALA A 272 -17.46 20.13 -20.92
CA ALA A 272 -17.80 18.91 -20.21
C ALA A 272 -17.70 17.68 -21.12
N ASP A 273 -17.01 16.63 -20.66
CA ASP A 273 -16.71 15.39 -21.40
C ASP A 273 -16.34 15.65 -22.87
N PRO A 274 -15.18 16.27 -23.15
CA PRO A 274 -14.80 16.66 -24.52
C PRO A 274 -14.58 15.46 -25.47
N TRP A 275 -14.54 14.23 -24.93
CA TRP A 275 -14.46 12.99 -25.72
C TRP A 275 -15.84 12.44 -26.11
N ALA A 276 -16.94 13.00 -25.61
CA ALA A 276 -18.29 12.57 -25.94
C ALA A 276 -18.52 12.58 -27.46
N GLY A 277 -18.95 11.45 -28.00
CA GLY A 277 -19.15 11.26 -29.44
C GLY A 277 -17.91 10.86 -30.24
N SER A 278 -16.72 10.81 -29.63
CA SER A 278 -15.54 10.19 -30.26
C SER A 278 -15.80 8.69 -30.46
N TYR A 279 -15.86 8.25 -31.72
CA TYR A 279 -16.14 6.84 -32.05
C TYR A 279 -15.23 5.86 -31.30
N MET A 280 -13.94 6.19 -31.19
CA MET A 280 -12.96 5.36 -30.49
C MET A 280 -13.22 5.34 -28.98
N MET A 281 -13.46 6.51 -28.35
CA MET A 281 -13.64 6.57 -26.90
C MET A 281 -14.96 5.93 -26.44
N GLU A 282 -16.02 6.08 -27.22
CA GLU A 282 -17.31 5.43 -26.94
C GLU A 282 -17.21 3.91 -27.07
N ALA A 283 -16.58 3.41 -28.14
CA ALA A 283 -16.35 1.97 -28.31
C ALA A 283 -15.46 1.40 -27.19
N LEU A 284 -14.39 2.10 -26.82
CA LEU A 284 -13.48 1.67 -25.75
C LEU A 284 -14.17 1.67 -24.37
N THR A 285 -15.04 2.65 -24.11
CA THR A 285 -15.82 2.72 -22.87
C THR A 285 -16.85 1.59 -22.79
N ALA A 286 -17.51 1.26 -23.91
CA ALA A 286 -18.43 0.13 -23.99
C ALA A 286 -17.71 -1.21 -23.76
N ASP A 287 -16.59 -1.45 -24.46
CA ASP A 287 -15.77 -2.66 -24.30
C ASP A 287 -15.22 -2.80 -22.87
N MET A 288 -14.76 -1.70 -22.28
CA MET A 288 -14.36 -1.65 -20.87
C MET A 288 -15.51 -2.09 -19.95
N ALA A 289 -16.72 -1.55 -20.16
CA ALA A 289 -17.87 -1.89 -19.35
C ALA A 289 -18.24 -3.38 -19.46
N ASP A 290 -18.22 -3.95 -20.67
CA ASP A 290 -18.54 -5.37 -20.90
C ASP A 290 -17.51 -6.31 -20.26
N LYS A 291 -16.22 -6.00 -20.40
CA LYS A 291 -15.14 -6.75 -19.74
C LYS A 291 -15.26 -6.69 -18.22
N VAL A 292 -15.57 -5.53 -17.66
CA VAL A 292 -15.78 -5.37 -16.22
C VAL A 292 -16.98 -6.18 -15.75
N ARG A 293 -18.10 -6.18 -16.48
CA ARG A 293 -19.26 -7.03 -16.17
C ARG A 293 -18.89 -8.53 -16.15
N SER A 294 -18.07 -8.98 -17.10
CA SER A 294 -17.58 -10.36 -17.14
C SER A 294 -16.77 -10.71 -15.89
N VAL A 295 -15.80 -9.87 -15.52
CA VAL A 295 -14.97 -10.12 -14.32
C VAL A 295 -15.81 -10.07 -13.04
N MET A 296 -16.78 -9.15 -12.94
CA MET A 296 -17.72 -9.12 -11.81
C MET A 296 -18.59 -10.39 -11.73
N ALA A 297 -19.00 -10.94 -12.87
CA ALA A 297 -19.73 -12.20 -12.92
C ALA A 297 -18.85 -13.39 -12.46
N GLU A 298 -17.56 -13.42 -12.84
CA GLU A 298 -16.60 -14.40 -12.32
C GLU A 298 -16.48 -14.33 -10.79
N ILE A 299 -16.36 -13.11 -10.23
CA ILE A 299 -16.28 -12.89 -8.77
C ILE A 299 -17.57 -13.38 -8.10
N ALA A 300 -18.74 -13.09 -8.67
CA ALA A 300 -20.02 -13.55 -8.13
C ALA A 300 -20.13 -15.08 -8.16
N ALA A 301 -19.73 -15.72 -9.27
CA ALA A 301 -19.73 -17.17 -9.42
C ALA A 301 -18.75 -17.86 -8.45
N ALA A 302 -17.66 -17.19 -8.09
CA ALA A 302 -16.70 -17.65 -7.09
C ALA A 302 -17.18 -17.48 -5.63
N GLY A 303 -18.43 -17.04 -5.39
CA GLY A 303 -18.97 -16.84 -4.04
C GLY A 303 -18.87 -15.41 -3.52
N GLY A 304 -18.53 -14.44 -4.38
CA GLY A 304 -18.43 -13.03 -4.04
C GLY A 304 -17.07 -12.61 -3.48
N VAL A 305 -16.97 -11.34 -3.10
CA VAL A 305 -15.70 -10.69 -2.73
C VAL A 305 -15.02 -11.35 -1.52
N LEU A 306 -15.80 -11.66 -0.47
CA LEU A 306 -15.24 -12.25 0.75
C LEU A 306 -14.61 -13.63 0.48
N GLU A 307 -15.25 -14.43 -0.37
CA GLU A 307 -14.70 -15.72 -0.81
C GLU A 307 -13.49 -15.54 -1.72
N ALA A 308 -13.49 -14.55 -2.62
CA ALA A 308 -12.34 -14.23 -3.45
C ALA A 308 -11.10 -13.80 -2.64
N ILE A 309 -11.31 -13.12 -1.50
CA ILE A 309 -10.25 -12.84 -0.51
C ILE A 309 -9.78 -14.13 0.15
N ARG A 310 -10.71 -14.93 0.70
CA ARG A 310 -10.40 -16.15 1.48
C ARG A 310 -9.66 -17.21 0.65
N SER A 311 -10.12 -17.45 -0.57
CA SER A 311 -9.49 -18.39 -1.51
C SER A 311 -8.11 -17.91 -1.97
N GLY A 312 -7.89 -16.60 -1.97
CA GLY A 312 -6.68 -15.96 -2.51
C GLY A 312 -6.75 -15.69 -4.02
N TRP A 313 -7.94 -15.84 -4.62
CA TRP A 313 -8.18 -15.59 -6.04
C TRP A 313 -7.70 -14.20 -6.48
N VAL A 314 -8.01 -13.16 -5.69
CA VAL A 314 -7.62 -11.77 -6.01
C VAL A 314 -6.09 -11.63 -6.00
N HIS A 315 -5.45 -12.14 -4.95
CA HIS A 315 -3.99 -12.08 -4.80
C HIS A 315 -3.27 -12.75 -5.96
N GLU A 316 -3.73 -13.94 -6.37
CA GLU A 316 -3.11 -14.68 -7.47
C GLU A 316 -3.25 -13.92 -8.79
N ARG A 317 -4.45 -13.42 -9.10
CA ARG A 317 -4.71 -12.75 -10.38
C ARG A 317 -3.90 -11.45 -10.52
N ILE A 318 -3.88 -10.62 -9.47
CA ILE A 318 -3.08 -9.38 -9.43
C ILE A 318 -1.59 -9.71 -9.52
N HIS A 319 -1.11 -10.71 -8.76
CA HIS A 319 0.31 -11.05 -8.75
C HIS A 319 0.79 -11.60 -10.09
N ARG A 320 -0.01 -12.45 -10.76
CA ARG A 320 0.29 -12.92 -12.12
C ARG A 320 0.37 -11.77 -13.13
N ALA A 321 -0.57 -10.82 -13.09
CA ALA A 321 -0.55 -9.64 -13.93
C ALA A 321 0.69 -8.75 -13.67
N ALA A 322 1.05 -8.56 -12.40
CA ALA A 322 2.24 -7.83 -11.99
C ALA A 322 3.53 -8.48 -12.50
N VAL A 323 3.64 -9.81 -12.39
CA VAL A 323 4.80 -10.59 -12.85
C VAL A 323 4.91 -10.59 -14.37
N ALA A 324 3.80 -10.76 -15.09
CA ALA A 324 3.78 -10.65 -16.56
C ALA A 324 4.23 -9.26 -17.02
N THR A 325 3.75 -8.20 -16.35
CA THR A 325 4.20 -6.83 -16.61
C THR A 325 5.69 -6.66 -16.36
N GLN A 326 6.24 -7.25 -15.29
CA GLN A 326 7.67 -7.20 -15.01
C GLN A 326 8.48 -7.92 -16.08
N ALA A 327 8.04 -9.10 -16.53
CA ALA A 327 8.67 -9.84 -17.61
C ALA A 327 8.70 -9.02 -18.92
N ASP A 328 7.60 -8.34 -19.27
CA ASP A 328 7.56 -7.47 -20.45
C ASP A 328 8.52 -6.28 -20.35
N ILE A 329 8.71 -5.73 -19.14
CA ILE A 329 9.66 -4.63 -18.90
C ILE A 329 11.10 -5.14 -19.03
N ASP A 330 11.41 -6.26 -18.37
CA ASP A 330 12.77 -6.83 -18.35
C ASP A 330 13.20 -7.29 -19.75
N GLU A 331 12.27 -7.78 -20.58
CA GLU A 331 12.50 -8.17 -21.97
C GLU A 331 12.39 -7.00 -22.97
N GLY A 332 12.16 -5.77 -22.50
CA GLY A 332 12.07 -4.59 -23.35
C GLY A 332 10.83 -4.51 -24.25
N ARG A 333 9.89 -5.47 -24.15
CA ARG A 333 8.58 -5.42 -24.85
C ARG A 333 7.74 -4.23 -24.38
N ARG A 334 7.92 -3.82 -23.13
CA ARG A 334 7.31 -2.64 -22.53
C ARG A 334 8.39 -1.60 -22.23
N VAL A 335 8.43 -0.55 -23.03
CA VAL A 335 9.43 0.52 -22.92
C VAL A 335 9.17 1.38 -21.69
N ILE A 336 10.24 1.65 -20.93
CA ILE A 336 10.30 2.65 -19.87
C ILE A 336 11.51 3.56 -20.14
N VAL A 337 11.22 4.76 -20.65
CA VAL A 337 12.23 5.78 -20.98
C VAL A 337 13.08 6.12 -19.76
N GLY A 338 14.41 6.03 -19.92
CA GLY A 338 15.40 6.28 -18.86
C GLY A 338 15.69 5.07 -17.97
N VAL A 339 15.00 3.94 -18.16
CA VAL A 339 15.19 2.70 -17.38
C VAL A 339 15.71 1.57 -18.27
N ASN A 340 14.89 1.02 -19.16
CA ASN A 340 15.28 -0.09 -20.05
C ASN A 340 15.62 0.36 -21.48
N LEU A 341 15.16 1.54 -21.89
CA LEU A 341 15.49 2.16 -23.17
C LEU A 341 15.77 3.65 -22.97
N PHE A 342 16.67 4.21 -23.78
CA PHE A 342 17.14 5.59 -23.66
C PHE A 342 17.73 5.93 -22.28
N ALA A 343 18.30 4.93 -21.61
CA ALA A 343 19.03 5.15 -20.37
C ALA A 343 20.28 5.98 -20.67
N ALA A 344 20.40 7.15 -20.05
CA ALA A 344 21.64 7.92 -20.10
C ALA A 344 22.73 7.19 -19.31
N ALA A 345 23.98 7.37 -19.71
CA ALA A 345 25.11 7.04 -18.86
C ALA A 345 24.95 7.79 -17.53
N ALA A 346 25.25 7.14 -16.40
CA ALA A 346 25.17 7.78 -15.10
C ALA A 346 26.13 8.98 -15.08
N ALA A 347 25.60 10.18 -15.23
CA ALA A 347 26.34 11.43 -15.20
C ALA A 347 25.67 12.34 -14.17
N GLY A 348 26.41 12.71 -13.13
CA GLY A 348 25.94 13.60 -12.06
C GLY A 348 25.79 12.93 -10.69
N GLU A 349 25.61 13.77 -9.67
CA GLU A 349 25.28 13.32 -8.31
C GLU A 349 23.83 12.81 -8.26
N ALA A 350 23.58 11.82 -7.40
CA ALA A 350 22.22 11.36 -7.16
C ALA A 350 21.35 12.50 -6.58
N PRO A 351 20.09 12.63 -7.00
CA PRO A 351 19.21 13.68 -6.49
C PRO A 351 19.09 13.61 -4.96
N SER A 352 19.12 14.78 -4.32
CA SER A 352 18.92 14.89 -2.88
C SER A 352 17.52 14.41 -2.52
N CYS A 353 17.43 13.54 -1.52
CA CYS A 353 16.17 12.99 -1.04
C CYS A 353 15.83 13.62 0.31
N ARG A 354 14.54 13.87 0.55
CA ARG A 354 14.08 14.29 1.87
C ARG A 354 14.36 13.17 2.89
N GLU A 355 15.20 13.47 3.88
CA GLU A 355 15.50 12.56 4.98
C GLU A 355 14.61 12.84 6.19
N ILE A 356 14.09 11.78 6.81
CA ILE A 356 13.33 11.85 8.05
C ILE A 356 14.13 11.17 9.14
N ASP A 357 14.43 11.90 10.21
CA ASP A 357 14.98 11.31 11.44
C ASP A 357 13.86 10.68 12.27
N GLY A 358 13.52 9.43 11.97
CA GLY A 358 12.52 8.66 12.72
C GLY A 358 12.87 8.50 14.20
N ARG A 359 14.14 8.55 14.60
CA ARG A 359 14.54 8.47 16.01
C ARG A 359 14.18 9.75 16.75
N GLN A 360 14.42 10.90 16.13
CA GLN A 360 14.02 12.19 16.69
C GLN A 360 12.50 12.28 16.81
N VAL A 361 11.76 11.92 15.76
CA VAL A 361 10.29 11.92 15.79
C VAL A 361 9.77 11.00 16.89
N ARG A 362 10.31 9.77 17.00
CA ARG A 362 9.98 8.83 18.08
C ARG A 362 10.26 9.40 19.46
N ALA A 363 11.40 10.05 19.68
CA ALA A 363 11.74 10.64 20.97
C ALA A 363 10.75 11.75 21.35
N GLN A 364 10.37 12.60 20.40
CA GLN A 364 9.37 13.65 20.62
C GLN A 364 7.99 13.07 20.94
N GLN A 365 7.53 12.07 20.18
CA GLN A 365 6.26 11.39 20.46
C GLN A 365 6.27 10.69 21.82
N GLY A 366 7.39 10.05 22.19
CA GLY A 366 7.57 9.43 23.49
C GLY A 366 7.42 10.43 24.64
N ALA A 367 8.03 11.61 24.53
CA ALA A 367 7.91 12.68 25.53
C ALA A 367 6.46 13.20 25.64
N ARG A 368 5.79 13.43 24.51
CA ARG A 368 4.38 13.88 24.47
C ARG A 368 3.44 12.85 25.09
N LEU A 369 3.60 11.57 24.75
CA LEU A 369 2.85 10.47 25.32
C LEU A 369 3.07 10.34 26.83
N ALA A 370 4.30 10.50 27.31
CA ALA A 370 4.59 10.47 28.74
C ALA A 370 3.85 11.61 29.46
N SER A 371 3.91 12.84 28.92
CA SER A 371 3.19 13.99 29.49
C SER A 371 1.67 13.79 29.49
N LEU A 372 1.09 13.32 28.37
CA LEU A 372 -0.34 13.03 28.24
C LEU A 372 -0.82 12.02 29.29
N ARG A 373 -0.02 10.97 29.51
CA ARG A 373 -0.36 9.92 30.47
C ARG A 373 -0.33 10.42 31.90
N THR A 374 0.52 11.38 32.26
CA THR A 374 0.55 11.96 33.60
C THR A 374 -0.63 12.90 33.86
N SER A 375 -1.14 13.60 32.85
CA SER A 375 -2.13 14.67 33.03
C SER A 375 -3.60 14.23 32.87
N ARG A 376 -3.86 13.02 32.37
CA ARG A 376 -5.23 12.56 32.06
C ARG A 376 -5.94 11.94 33.27
N ASP A 377 -7.28 11.95 33.23
CA ASP A 377 -8.09 11.16 34.15
C ASP A 377 -8.05 9.67 33.77
N HIS A 378 -7.26 8.91 34.50
CA HIS A 378 -7.10 7.47 34.27
C HIS A 378 -8.38 6.66 34.52
N ALA A 379 -9.21 7.05 35.49
CA ALA A 379 -10.39 6.29 35.85
C ALA A 379 -11.46 6.43 34.75
N ALA A 380 -11.73 7.67 34.33
CA ALA A 380 -12.64 7.96 33.23
C ALA A 380 -12.19 7.30 31.91
N MET A 381 -10.89 7.41 31.58
CA MET A 381 -10.32 6.79 30.40
C MET A 381 -10.47 5.26 30.42
N THR A 382 -10.17 4.63 31.55
CA THR A 382 -10.31 3.17 31.70
C THR A 382 -11.77 2.73 31.56
N GLN A 383 -12.72 3.49 32.12
CA GLN A 383 -14.15 3.20 31.98
C GLN A 383 -14.62 3.31 30.52
N ALA A 384 -14.18 4.35 29.80
CA ALA A 384 -14.51 4.52 28.40
C ALA A 384 -13.96 3.40 27.50
N LEU A 385 -12.72 2.95 27.73
CA LEU A 385 -12.14 1.82 27.01
C LEU A 385 -12.84 0.48 27.32
N ARG A 386 -13.32 0.29 28.56
CA ARG A 386 -14.14 -0.88 28.91
C ARG A 386 -15.45 -0.89 28.14
N ALA A 387 -16.17 0.23 28.09
CA ALA A 387 -17.39 0.34 27.30
C ALA A 387 -17.15 0.02 25.80
N LEU A 388 -16.04 0.49 25.23
CA LEU A 388 -15.65 0.13 23.86
C LEU A 388 -15.40 -1.38 23.69
N THR A 389 -14.76 -2.01 24.66
CA THR A 389 -14.52 -3.46 24.65
C THR A 389 -15.83 -4.25 24.76
N ASP A 390 -16.73 -3.82 25.64
CA ASP A 390 -18.00 -4.49 25.88
C ASP A 390 -18.91 -4.40 24.66
N ALA A 391 -18.99 -3.23 24.01
CA ALA A 391 -19.71 -3.04 22.75
C ALA A 391 -19.14 -3.92 21.61
N ALA A 392 -17.82 -4.07 21.53
CA ALA A 392 -17.19 -4.97 20.56
C ALA A 392 -17.56 -6.45 20.80
N ARG A 393 -17.86 -6.85 22.04
CA ARG A 393 -18.27 -8.21 22.40
C ARG A 393 -19.76 -8.46 22.20
N SER A 394 -20.61 -7.52 22.65
CA SER A 394 -22.07 -7.68 22.57
C SER A 394 -22.60 -7.41 21.16
N GLY A 395 -21.93 -6.53 20.40
CA GLY A 395 -22.46 -6.02 19.14
C GLY A 395 -23.51 -4.92 19.33
N ASP A 396 -23.64 -4.38 20.54
CA ASP A 396 -24.50 -3.24 20.84
C ASP A 396 -23.71 -1.92 20.75
N ASP A 397 -24.43 -0.82 20.69
CA ASP A 397 -23.89 0.54 20.58
C ASP A 397 -23.06 0.80 19.31
N ASN A 398 -22.71 2.07 19.12
CA ASN A 398 -21.89 2.52 18.00
C ASN A 398 -20.43 2.66 18.43
N LEU A 399 -19.54 1.91 17.77
CA LEU A 399 -18.12 1.88 18.13
C LEU A 399 -17.43 3.24 17.95
N LEU A 400 -17.84 4.07 16.96
CA LEU A 400 -17.23 5.38 16.76
C LEU A 400 -17.61 6.34 17.89
N ALA A 401 -18.87 6.33 18.32
CA ALA A 401 -19.33 7.14 19.45
C ALA A 401 -18.56 6.82 20.74
N LEU A 402 -18.40 5.53 21.06
CA LEU A 402 -17.64 5.07 22.23
C LEU A 402 -16.15 5.38 22.11
N THR A 403 -15.58 5.25 20.90
CA THR A 403 -14.19 5.64 20.65
C THR A 403 -13.99 7.14 20.86
N MET A 404 -14.90 7.99 20.40
CA MET A 404 -14.86 9.43 20.68
C MET A 404 -14.90 9.73 22.18
N ALA A 405 -15.73 9.03 22.96
CA ALA A 405 -15.75 9.16 24.42
C ALA A 405 -14.38 8.83 25.04
N ALA A 406 -13.75 7.72 24.61
CA ALA A 406 -12.41 7.36 25.09
C ALA A 406 -11.34 8.41 24.69
N ILE A 407 -11.40 8.92 23.46
CA ILE A 407 -10.47 9.93 22.96
C ILE A 407 -10.63 11.27 23.72
N ARG A 408 -11.86 11.68 24.09
CA ARG A 408 -12.08 12.86 24.98
C ARG A 408 -11.43 12.68 26.35
N CYS A 409 -11.35 11.44 26.85
CA CYS A 409 -10.60 11.07 28.06
C CYS A 409 -9.09 10.88 27.81
N ARG A 410 -8.57 11.30 26.66
CA ARG A 410 -7.14 11.20 26.29
C ARG A 410 -6.64 9.75 26.29
N ALA A 411 -7.51 8.81 25.90
CA ALA A 411 -7.04 7.52 25.41
C ALA A 411 -6.19 7.72 24.16
N THR A 412 -5.16 6.90 24.01
CA THR A 412 -4.31 6.89 22.81
C THR A 412 -4.94 6.04 21.71
N ILE A 413 -4.50 6.26 20.47
CA ILE A 413 -4.89 5.42 19.32
C ILE A 413 -4.59 3.94 19.61
N GLY A 414 -3.43 3.68 20.21
CA GLY A 414 -3.00 2.34 20.61
C GLY A 414 -3.89 1.71 21.69
N GLU A 415 -4.30 2.46 22.72
CA GLU A 415 -5.18 1.95 23.79
C GLU A 415 -6.59 1.66 23.28
N CYS A 416 -7.15 2.50 22.41
CA CYS A 416 -8.44 2.22 21.76
C CYS A 416 -8.36 0.96 20.88
N THR A 417 -7.25 0.79 20.15
CA THR A 417 -7.03 -0.42 19.34
C THR A 417 -6.89 -1.65 20.22
N GLN A 418 -6.14 -1.57 21.33
CA GLN A 418 -5.96 -2.67 22.29
C GLN A 418 -7.26 -3.05 22.99
N ALA A 419 -8.14 -2.09 23.30
CA ALA A 419 -9.46 -2.37 23.85
C ALA A 419 -10.30 -3.25 22.89
N LEU A 420 -10.26 -2.96 21.59
CA LEU A 420 -10.89 -3.79 20.57
C LEU A 420 -10.18 -5.15 20.41
N GLU A 421 -8.87 -5.22 20.57
CA GLU A 421 -8.10 -6.49 20.52
C GLU A 421 -8.51 -7.50 21.61
N LEU A 422 -9.07 -7.03 22.74
CA LEU A 422 -9.63 -7.89 23.79
C LEU A 422 -10.92 -8.62 23.38
N ALA A 423 -11.57 -8.17 22.31
CA ALA A 423 -12.73 -8.81 21.69
C ALA A 423 -12.37 -9.49 20.37
N TRP A 424 -11.52 -8.85 19.56
CA TRP A 424 -11.14 -9.28 18.23
C TRP A 424 -9.62 -9.34 18.07
N PRO A 425 -9.01 -10.54 18.12
CA PRO A 425 -7.57 -10.68 17.93
C PRO A 425 -7.09 -10.14 16.58
N ARG A 426 -5.81 -9.74 16.54
CA ARG A 426 -5.16 -9.30 15.29
C ARG A 426 -5.20 -10.39 14.23
N HIS A 427 -5.50 -10.00 13.00
CA HIS A 427 -5.61 -10.90 11.86
C HIS A 427 -4.24 -11.13 11.19
N ALA A 428 -3.90 -12.40 11.00
CA ALA A 428 -2.72 -12.81 10.27
C ALA A 428 -3.12 -13.47 8.94
N MET A 429 -2.39 -13.16 7.88
CA MET A 429 -2.53 -13.82 6.58
C MET A 429 -1.24 -14.55 6.23
N ALA A 430 -1.38 -15.78 5.75
CA ALA A 430 -0.24 -16.55 5.29
C ALA A 430 0.33 -15.92 4.02
N PRO A 431 1.67 -15.75 3.92
CA PRO A 431 2.29 -15.21 2.71
C PRO A 431 2.07 -16.16 1.53
N ARG A 432 1.74 -15.59 0.36
CA ARG A 432 1.54 -16.32 -0.91
C ARG A 432 2.20 -15.58 -2.05
N TYR A 433 2.72 -16.33 -3.02
CA TYR A 433 3.24 -15.82 -4.29
C TYR A 433 3.03 -16.88 -5.38
N ALA A 434 2.85 -16.44 -6.63
CA ALA A 434 2.74 -17.34 -7.77
C ALA A 434 4.12 -17.90 -8.15
N ARG A 435 4.23 -19.23 -8.23
CA ARG A 435 5.38 -19.94 -8.80
C ARG A 435 5.15 -20.19 -10.29
N GLN A 436 6.23 -20.39 -11.04
CA GLN A 436 6.24 -20.59 -12.50
C GLN A 436 5.50 -19.48 -13.24
N ALA A 437 5.58 -18.26 -12.72
CA ALA A 437 4.91 -17.10 -13.30
C ALA A 437 5.89 -16.23 -14.09
N TYR A 438 7.09 -15.99 -13.54
CA TYR A 438 8.08 -15.14 -14.17
C TYR A 438 8.88 -15.95 -15.21
N GLY A 439 9.43 -17.10 -14.80
CA GLY A 439 10.35 -17.88 -15.64
C GLY A 439 9.71 -18.45 -16.90
N VAL A 440 8.38 -18.64 -16.91
CA VAL A 440 7.63 -19.03 -18.11
C VAL A 440 7.55 -17.87 -19.11
N ALA A 441 7.31 -16.65 -18.63
CA ALA A 441 7.16 -15.46 -19.47
C ALA A 441 8.48 -14.97 -20.09
N VAL A 442 9.63 -15.39 -19.53
CA VAL A 442 10.97 -15.04 -20.02
C VAL A 442 11.80 -16.28 -20.39
N HIS A 443 11.15 -17.40 -20.69
CA HIS A 443 11.83 -18.68 -20.91
C HIS A 443 12.97 -18.57 -21.94
N ASP A 444 12.74 -17.90 -23.06
CA ASP A 444 13.73 -17.83 -24.15
C ASP A 444 14.76 -16.70 -23.98
N SER A 445 14.71 -15.96 -22.86
CA SER A 445 15.63 -14.86 -22.58
C SER A 445 17.04 -15.38 -22.29
N PRO A 446 18.07 -14.94 -23.05
CA PRO A 446 19.45 -15.36 -22.80
C PRO A 446 19.96 -14.98 -21.40
N ALA A 447 19.58 -13.80 -20.92
CA ALA A 447 19.93 -13.33 -19.58
C ALA A 447 19.30 -14.22 -18.50
N TRP A 448 18.05 -14.64 -18.70
CA TRP A 448 17.37 -15.56 -17.80
C TRP A 448 18.00 -16.96 -17.79
N GLN A 449 18.30 -17.52 -18.96
CA GLN A 449 18.95 -18.83 -19.04
C GLN A 449 20.34 -18.84 -18.39
N ALA A 450 21.11 -17.75 -18.56
CA ALA A 450 22.38 -17.59 -17.87
C ALA A 450 22.20 -17.55 -16.33
N ALA A 451 21.22 -16.79 -15.83
CA ALA A 451 20.91 -16.73 -14.41
C ALA A 451 20.53 -18.12 -13.85
N ARG A 452 19.68 -18.88 -14.57
CA ARG A 452 19.31 -20.26 -14.20
C ARG A 452 20.51 -21.21 -14.16
N ALA A 453 21.37 -21.15 -15.17
CA ALA A 453 22.57 -21.97 -15.22
C ALA A 453 23.50 -21.71 -14.01
N GLN A 454 23.61 -20.45 -13.60
CA GLN A 454 24.41 -20.08 -12.43
C GLN A 454 23.81 -20.59 -11.11
N VAL A 455 22.47 -20.56 -10.97
CA VAL A 455 21.78 -21.17 -9.81
C VAL A 455 21.96 -22.68 -9.80
N HIS A 456 21.91 -23.33 -10.96
CA HIS A 456 22.15 -24.77 -11.07
C HIS A 456 23.57 -25.14 -10.66
N ALA A 457 24.58 -24.38 -11.11
CA ALA A 457 25.96 -24.56 -10.68
C ALA A 457 26.14 -24.35 -9.17
N LEU A 458 25.49 -23.34 -8.58
CA LEU A 458 25.48 -23.12 -7.14
C LEU A 458 24.83 -24.29 -6.40
N ALA A 459 23.69 -24.78 -6.88
CA ALA A 459 23.00 -25.91 -6.28
C ALA A 459 23.84 -27.20 -6.31
N ALA A 460 24.58 -27.42 -7.42
CA ALA A 460 25.53 -28.52 -7.53
C ALA A 460 26.69 -28.38 -6.53
N CYS A 461 27.24 -27.17 -6.36
CA CYS A 461 28.29 -26.88 -5.38
C CYS A 461 27.81 -27.10 -3.93
N LEU A 462 26.57 -26.72 -3.61
CA LEU A 462 25.99 -26.87 -2.26
C LEU A 462 25.41 -28.28 -1.99
N GLY A 463 25.27 -29.12 -3.02
CA GLY A 463 24.57 -30.41 -2.95
C GLY A 463 23.05 -30.29 -2.70
N ARG A 464 22.49 -29.09 -2.77
CA ARG A 464 21.06 -28.78 -2.56
C ARG A 464 20.68 -27.44 -3.21
N PRO A 465 19.39 -27.17 -3.43
CA PRO A 465 18.95 -25.82 -3.80
C PRO A 465 19.42 -24.76 -2.79
N PRO A 466 19.91 -23.58 -3.25
CA PRO A 466 20.21 -22.48 -2.36
C PRO A 466 18.93 -21.97 -1.68
N ARG A 467 18.98 -21.78 -0.37
CA ARG A 467 17.86 -21.40 0.49
C ARG A 467 17.91 -19.90 0.76
N ILE A 468 16.79 -19.22 0.53
CA ILE A 468 16.68 -17.78 0.78
C ILE A 468 15.38 -17.42 1.49
N LEU A 469 15.48 -16.61 2.53
CA LEU A 469 14.35 -15.97 3.19
C LEU A 469 14.13 -14.58 2.59
N ILE A 470 12.94 -14.33 2.05
CA ILE A 470 12.50 -12.97 1.67
C ILE A 470 11.72 -12.37 2.85
N ALA A 471 12.30 -11.37 3.50
CA ALA A 471 11.79 -10.80 4.74
C ALA A 471 11.09 -9.44 4.53
N LYS A 472 9.96 -9.24 5.23
CA LYS A 472 9.26 -7.97 5.37
C LYS A 472 9.31 -7.53 6.84
N LEU A 473 10.18 -6.54 7.10
CA LEU A 473 10.47 -6.07 8.45
C LEU A 473 9.64 -4.82 8.80
N GLY A 474 9.28 -4.67 10.07
CA GLY A 474 8.54 -3.50 10.56
C GLY A 474 7.13 -3.44 9.99
N GLN A 475 6.47 -2.28 10.00
CA GLN A 475 5.07 -2.14 9.57
C GLN A 475 4.89 -2.01 8.04
N ASP A 476 5.91 -2.32 7.24
CA ASP A 476 5.88 -2.15 5.79
C ASP A 476 5.01 -3.21 5.09
N GLY A 477 3.83 -2.77 4.63
CA GLY A 477 2.87 -3.59 3.89
C GLY A 477 3.18 -3.79 2.40
N HIS A 478 4.19 -3.13 1.81
CA HIS A 478 4.42 -3.25 0.36
C HIS A 478 5.03 -4.61 0.01
N ASP A 479 4.31 -5.45 -0.73
CA ASP A 479 4.74 -6.82 -1.02
C ASP A 479 4.86 -7.18 -2.50
N ARG A 480 4.42 -6.30 -3.43
CA ARG A 480 4.51 -6.55 -4.89
C ARG A 480 5.92 -6.96 -5.32
N GLY A 481 6.92 -6.15 -4.96
CA GLY A 481 8.32 -6.43 -5.30
C GLY A 481 8.86 -7.69 -4.62
N ALA A 482 8.52 -7.90 -3.34
CA ALA A 482 8.95 -9.08 -2.58
C ALA A 482 8.39 -10.37 -3.20
N LYS A 483 7.11 -10.39 -3.57
CA LYS A 483 6.45 -11.53 -4.21
C LYS A 483 6.99 -11.78 -5.62
N ALA A 484 7.28 -10.73 -6.41
CA ALA A 484 7.87 -10.87 -7.74
C ALA A 484 9.31 -11.44 -7.68
N VAL A 485 10.14 -10.94 -6.76
CA VAL A 485 11.48 -11.48 -6.51
C VAL A 485 11.42 -12.92 -6.00
N ALA A 486 10.48 -13.23 -5.09
CA ALA A 486 10.28 -14.60 -4.62
C ALA A 486 9.89 -15.56 -5.75
N ALA A 487 9.01 -15.13 -6.66
CA ALA A 487 8.64 -15.90 -7.84
C ALA A 487 9.83 -16.13 -8.77
N ALA A 488 10.59 -15.08 -9.10
CA ALA A 488 11.77 -15.20 -9.96
C ALA A 488 12.85 -16.11 -9.34
N LEU A 489 13.19 -15.94 -8.06
CA LEU A 489 14.17 -16.81 -7.40
C LEU A 489 13.70 -18.27 -7.36
N SER A 490 12.41 -18.52 -7.08
CA SER A 490 11.84 -19.86 -7.11
C SER A 490 11.90 -20.47 -8.51
N ASP A 491 11.59 -19.70 -9.55
CA ASP A 491 11.62 -20.15 -10.94
C ASP A 491 13.05 -20.40 -11.44
N ALA A 492 14.03 -19.72 -10.85
CA ALA A 492 15.45 -19.92 -11.12
C ALA A 492 16.04 -21.16 -10.44
N GLY A 493 15.38 -21.70 -9.40
CA GLY A 493 15.80 -22.92 -8.69
C GLY A 493 16.21 -22.72 -7.24
N PHE A 494 15.97 -21.55 -6.64
CA PHE A 494 16.14 -21.36 -5.19
C PHE A 494 15.00 -22.04 -4.40
N ALA A 495 15.31 -22.52 -3.20
CA ALA A 495 14.32 -22.84 -2.18
C ALA A 495 13.94 -21.56 -1.43
N VAL A 496 12.85 -20.92 -1.84
CA VAL A 496 12.41 -19.61 -1.33
C VAL A 496 11.37 -19.74 -0.22
N THR A 497 11.68 -19.16 0.94
CA THR A 497 10.71 -18.89 2.01
C THR A 497 10.32 -17.42 1.96
N LEU A 498 9.04 -17.12 1.74
CA LEU A 498 8.51 -15.77 1.87
C LEU A 498 8.03 -15.58 3.32
N GLY A 499 8.66 -14.66 4.05
CA GLY A 499 8.28 -14.33 5.42
C GLY A 499 6.89 -13.66 5.49
N PRO A 500 6.18 -13.81 6.62
CA PRO A 500 4.94 -13.08 6.84
C PRO A 500 5.20 -11.57 6.86
N LEU A 501 4.12 -10.79 6.74
CA LEU A 501 4.18 -9.35 6.94
C LEU A 501 4.40 -9.03 8.43
N PHE A 502 4.92 -7.83 8.70
CA PHE A 502 5.05 -7.25 10.03
C PHE A 502 6.03 -7.96 10.98
N GLN A 503 7.06 -8.61 10.44
CA GLN A 503 8.07 -9.27 11.26
C GLN A 503 8.95 -8.26 11.98
N SER A 504 9.26 -8.54 13.24
CA SER A 504 10.43 -7.93 13.86
C SER A 504 11.71 -8.49 13.22
N PRO A 505 12.85 -7.77 13.30
CA PRO A 505 14.14 -8.36 12.95
C PRO A 505 14.40 -9.69 13.68
N GLU A 506 13.99 -9.79 14.93
CA GLU A 506 14.15 -10.99 15.75
C GLU A 506 13.35 -12.19 15.22
N ASP A 507 12.11 -11.96 14.78
CA ASP A 507 11.28 -13.01 14.16
C ASP A 507 11.90 -13.51 12.84
N ALA A 508 12.43 -12.57 12.04
CA ALA A 508 13.10 -12.90 10.79
C ALA A 508 14.40 -13.69 11.02
N VAL A 509 15.18 -13.34 12.06
CA VAL A 509 16.37 -14.10 12.48
C VAL A 509 15.98 -15.51 12.91
N ALA A 510 14.98 -15.65 13.78
CA ALA A 510 14.52 -16.96 14.24
C ALA A 510 14.11 -17.86 13.06
N MET A 511 13.41 -17.29 12.07
CA MET A 511 13.01 -17.99 10.85
C MET A 511 14.20 -18.35 9.96
N ALA A 512 15.18 -17.45 9.80
CA ALA A 512 16.38 -17.69 9.03
C ALA A 512 17.23 -18.82 9.65
N VAL A 513 17.41 -18.79 10.98
CA VAL A 513 18.14 -19.82 11.75
C VAL A 513 17.42 -21.16 11.68
N HIS A 514 16.10 -21.18 11.89
CA HIS A 514 15.33 -22.42 11.78
C HIS A 514 15.39 -23.02 10.36
N GLY A 515 15.30 -22.17 9.34
CA GLY A 515 15.39 -22.60 7.94
C GLY A 515 16.80 -22.96 7.46
N GLN A 516 17.85 -22.62 8.23
CA GLN A 516 19.25 -22.73 7.83
C GLN A 516 19.46 -22.14 6.43
N VAL A 517 19.04 -20.87 6.26
CA VAL A 517 19.08 -20.19 4.97
C VAL A 517 20.49 -19.73 4.63
N ASP A 518 20.83 -19.74 3.33
CA ASP A 518 22.11 -19.22 2.83
C ASP A 518 22.09 -17.70 2.69
N ALA A 519 20.88 -17.14 2.49
CA ALA A 519 20.69 -15.71 2.31
C ALA A 519 19.37 -15.21 2.92
N VAL A 520 19.37 -13.93 3.28
CA VAL A 520 18.16 -13.17 3.62
C VAL A 520 18.05 -11.97 2.67
N GLY A 521 16.95 -11.87 1.94
CA GLY A 521 16.58 -10.70 1.14
C GLY A 521 15.56 -9.84 1.87
N ALA A 522 15.96 -8.69 2.40
CA ALA A 522 15.06 -7.74 3.05
C ALA A 522 14.44 -6.78 2.01
N SER A 523 13.12 -6.83 1.86
CA SER A 523 12.38 -5.91 0.97
C SER A 523 11.82 -4.74 1.78
N SER A 524 12.34 -3.53 1.56
CA SER A 524 12.02 -2.33 2.34
C SER A 524 11.61 -1.14 1.46
N LEU A 525 10.39 -0.66 1.66
CA LEU A 525 9.79 0.45 0.92
C LEU A 525 9.21 1.54 1.85
N ALA A 526 9.23 1.35 3.17
CA ALA A 526 8.68 2.29 4.16
C ALA A 526 9.73 3.17 4.87
N GLY A 527 10.99 3.16 4.41
CA GLY A 527 12.05 4.06 4.90
C GLY A 527 12.77 3.66 6.18
N ALA A 528 12.27 2.67 6.93
CA ALA A 528 12.83 2.24 8.23
C ALA A 528 14.10 1.35 8.12
N HIS A 529 14.65 1.13 6.91
CA HIS A 529 15.76 0.20 6.67
C HIS A 529 17.04 0.52 7.44
N LEU A 530 17.31 1.79 7.75
CA LEU A 530 18.52 2.19 8.50
C LEU A 530 18.50 1.76 9.98
N GLU A 531 17.34 1.37 10.52
CA GLU A 531 17.22 0.83 11.87
C GLU A 531 16.95 -0.68 11.84
N LEU A 532 16.14 -1.17 10.90
CA LEU A 532 15.72 -2.57 10.86
C LEU A 532 16.81 -3.52 10.31
N LEU A 533 17.52 -3.15 9.24
CA LEU A 533 18.52 -4.05 8.63
C LEU A 533 19.74 -4.27 9.52
N PRO A 534 20.31 -3.26 10.20
CA PRO A 534 21.42 -3.49 11.13
C PRO A 534 21.03 -4.46 12.25
N ARG A 535 19.82 -4.31 12.81
CA ARG A 535 19.31 -5.24 13.84
C ARG A 535 19.16 -6.66 13.32
N LEU A 536 18.68 -6.84 12.08
CA LEU A 536 18.62 -8.15 11.43
C LEU A 536 20.03 -8.77 11.31
N ILE A 537 21.00 -8.00 10.80
CA ILE A 537 22.39 -8.46 10.62
C ILE A 537 23.02 -8.86 11.95
N ASP A 538 22.88 -8.01 12.97
CA ASP A 538 23.44 -8.29 14.30
C ASP A 538 22.77 -9.52 14.94
N GLY A 539 21.46 -9.69 14.75
CA GLY A 539 20.74 -10.87 15.20
C GLY A 539 21.17 -12.15 14.48
N LEU A 540 21.45 -12.11 13.17
CA LEU A 540 21.98 -13.26 12.42
C LEU A 540 23.36 -13.66 12.93
N ARG A 541 24.25 -12.69 13.19
CA ARG A 541 25.57 -12.93 13.80
C ARG A 541 25.44 -13.54 15.19
N ALA A 542 24.56 -13.01 16.03
CA ALA A 542 24.30 -13.55 17.36
C ALA A 542 23.73 -14.98 17.31
N GLY A 543 22.89 -15.27 16.31
CA GLY A 543 22.36 -16.60 16.00
C GLY A 543 23.37 -17.54 15.34
N ARG A 544 24.62 -17.11 15.11
CA ARG A 544 25.70 -17.87 14.44
C ARG A 544 25.31 -18.41 13.06
N LEU A 545 24.46 -17.67 12.33
CA LEU A 545 24.12 -18.00 10.95
C LEU A 545 24.90 -17.09 10.00
N GLU A 546 25.76 -17.67 9.17
CA GLU A 546 26.58 -16.94 8.19
C GLU A 546 25.80 -16.60 6.89
N ALA A 547 24.51 -16.28 7.01
CA ALA A 547 23.68 -15.94 5.86
C ALA A 547 24.08 -14.58 5.27
N LEU A 548 24.19 -14.51 3.94
CA LEU A 548 24.38 -13.23 3.24
C LEU A 548 23.09 -12.40 3.31
N VAL A 549 23.23 -11.10 3.56
CA VAL A 549 22.07 -10.18 3.62
C VAL A 549 22.03 -9.30 2.38
N PHE A 550 20.91 -9.34 1.68
CA PHE A 550 20.59 -8.49 0.54
C PHE A 550 19.45 -7.55 0.91
N ALA A 551 19.40 -6.38 0.28
CA ALA A 551 18.27 -5.46 0.44
C ALA A 551 17.68 -5.07 -0.92
N GLY A 552 16.39 -4.77 -0.95
CA GLY A 552 15.75 -4.20 -2.12
C GLY A 552 14.59 -3.28 -1.77
N GLY A 553 14.18 -2.45 -2.73
CA GLY A 553 13.10 -1.48 -2.57
C GLY A 553 13.59 -0.03 -2.69
N VAL A 554 12.88 0.90 -2.03
CA VAL A 554 13.14 2.33 -2.13
C VAL A 554 14.21 2.71 -1.12
N ILE A 555 15.48 2.56 -1.51
CA ILE A 555 16.65 2.82 -0.68
C ILE A 555 17.52 3.89 -1.37
N PRO A 556 17.53 5.14 -0.86
CA PRO A 556 18.38 6.21 -1.38
C PRO A 556 19.87 5.83 -1.43
N ALA A 557 20.62 6.40 -2.38
CA ALA A 557 22.02 6.05 -2.60
C ALA A 557 22.92 6.29 -1.37
N SER A 558 22.64 7.33 -0.57
CA SER A 558 23.31 7.60 0.70
C SER A 558 23.10 6.47 1.71
N HIS A 559 21.87 6.00 1.85
CA HIS A 559 21.50 4.88 2.73
C HIS A 559 22.14 3.58 2.25
N ALA A 560 22.15 3.35 0.93
CA ALA A 560 22.76 2.18 0.34
C ALA A 560 24.26 2.06 0.66
N ARG A 561 25.01 3.17 0.59
CA ARG A 561 26.44 3.19 0.98
C ARG A 561 26.63 2.82 2.46
N ARG A 562 25.81 3.39 3.35
CA ARG A 562 25.86 3.10 4.78
C ARG A 562 25.56 1.63 5.09
N LEU A 563 24.50 1.08 4.49
CA LEU A 563 24.07 -0.31 4.70
C LEU A 563 25.11 -1.32 4.21
N ARG A 564 25.79 -1.05 3.08
CA ARG A 564 26.91 -1.89 2.61
C ARG A 564 28.04 -1.95 3.63
N GLY A 565 28.41 -0.81 4.21
CA GLY A 565 29.40 -0.75 5.29
C GLY A 565 29.01 -1.51 6.56
N GLN A 566 27.73 -1.84 6.74
CA GLN A 566 27.21 -2.58 7.90
C GLN A 566 27.04 -4.09 7.66
N GLY A 567 27.25 -4.56 6.42
CA GLY A 567 27.22 -5.98 6.08
C GLY A 567 26.18 -6.38 5.02
N VAL A 568 25.45 -5.43 4.41
CA VAL A 568 24.58 -5.74 3.28
C VAL A 568 25.42 -6.01 2.02
N SER A 569 25.29 -7.23 1.46
CA SER A 569 26.09 -7.69 0.32
C SER A 569 25.76 -6.97 -0.98
N ALA A 570 24.48 -6.79 -1.29
CA ALA A 570 24.01 -6.05 -2.46
C ALA A 570 22.64 -5.40 -2.20
N ILE A 571 22.36 -4.33 -2.94
CA ILE A 571 21.14 -3.53 -2.82
C ILE A 571 20.52 -3.35 -4.20
N PHE A 572 19.25 -3.73 -4.34
CA PHE A 572 18.48 -3.70 -5.58
C PHE A 572 17.41 -2.60 -5.51
N GLY A 573 17.65 -1.49 -6.20
CA GLY A 573 16.70 -0.36 -6.27
C GLY A 573 15.55 -0.59 -7.27
N PRO A 574 14.61 0.37 -7.39
CA PRO A 574 13.52 0.29 -8.36
C PRO A 574 14.04 0.13 -9.80
N GLY A 575 13.41 -0.78 -10.54
CA GLY A 575 13.78 -1.09 -11.94
C GLY A 575 14.95 -2.06 -12.11
N ALA A 576 15.44 -2.69 -11.04
CA ALA A 576 16.42 -3.78 -11.15
C ALA A 576 15.80 -4.99 -11.88
N PRO A 577 16.39 -5.47 -13.01
CA PRO A 577 15.88 -6.63 -13.73
C PRO A 577 15.97 -7.90 -12.89
N MET A 578 14.97 -8.77 -12.96
CA MET A 578 14.90 -9.97 -12.13
C MET A 578 16.06 -10.94 -12.41
N ALA A 579 16.44 -11.12 -13.69
CA ALA A 579 17.59 -11.95 -14.05
C ALA A 579 18.89 -11.43 -13.40
N ALA A 580 19.08 -10.11 -13.34
CA ALA A 580 20.25 -9.50 -12.69
C ALA A 580 20.25 -9.71 -11.17
N ILE A 581 19.09 -9.64 -10.52
CA ILE A 581 18.94 -9.97 -9.09
C ILE A 581 19.36 -11.43 -8.83
N VAL A 582 18.83 -12.37 -9.62
CA VAL A 582 19.16 -13.80 -9.50
C VAL A 582 20.66 -14.05 -9.69
N THR A 583 21.25 -13.50 -10.76
CA THR A 583 22.68 -13.61 -11.08
C THR A 583 23.57 -13.07 -9.95
N GLU A 584 23.26 -11.89 -9.40
CA GLU A 584 24.08 -11.29 -8.34
C GLU A 584 24.00 -12.11 -7.05
N ILE A 585 22.80 -12.53 -6.64
CA ILE A 585 22.62 -13.35 -5.43
C ILE A 585 23.36 -14.69 -5.57
N ALA A 586 23.17 -15.40 -6.70
CA ALA A 586 23.84 -16.67 -6.94
C ALA A 586 25.37 -16.51 -6.99
N GLY A 587 25.87 -15.43 -7.59
CA GLY A 587 27.30 -15.14 -7.67
C GLY A 587 27.92 -14.81 -6.32
N ALA A 588 27.22 -14.02 -5.49
CA ALA A 588 27.67 -13.71 -4.14
C ALA A 588 27.72 -14.97 -3.26
N LEU A 589 26.71 -15.83 -3.34
CA LEU A 589 26.69 -17.11 -2.61
C LEU A 589 27.79 -18.07 -3.09
N MET A 590 28.03 -18.18 -4.40
CA MET A 590 29.13 -18.99 -4.92
C MET A 590 30.50 -18.52 -4.40
N ARG A 591 30.75 -17.21 -4.39
CA ARG A 591 31.99 -16.64 -3.83
C ARG A 591 32.11 -16.89 -2.33
N HIS A 592 31.00 -16.91 -1.61
CA HIS A 592 30.97 -17.17 -0.18
C HIS A 592 31.24 -18.66 0.13
N ALA A 593 30.57 -19.57 -0.57
CA ALA A 593 30.81 -21.02 -0.46
C ALA A 593 32.25 -21.41 -0.82
N GLY A 594 32.81 -20.82 -1.88
CA GLY A 594 34.20 -21.06 -2.26
C GLY A 594 35.22 -20.60 -1.21
N LYS A 595 34.93 -19.53 -0.45
CA LYS A 595 35.77 -19.11 0.68
C LYS A 595 35.68 -20.06 1.86
N ALA A 596 34.49 -20.58 2.15
CA ALA A 596 34.27 -21.58 3.21
C ALA A 596 35.01 -22.90 2.91
N CYS A 597 34.94 -23.39 1.67
CA CYS A 597 35.70 -24.59 1.27
C CYS A 597 37.22 -24.40 1.34
N LEU A 598 37.73 -23.19 1.05
CA LEU A 598 39.17 -22.90 1.16
C LEU A 598 39.63 -22.75 2.61
N SER A 599 38.77 -22.26 3.53
CA SER A 599 39.10 -22.21 4.96
C SER A 599 39.10 -23.59 5.60
N ASP A 600 38.17 -24.48 5.21
CA ASP A 600 38.14 -25.86 5.73
C ASP A 600 39.33 -26.68 5.22
N ALA A 601 39.73 -26.51 3.94
CA ALA A 601 40.92 -27.16 3.39
C ALA A 601 42.23 -26.66 4.02
N LEU A 602 42.29 -25.41 4.48
CA LEU A 602 43.45 -24.87 5.20
C LEU A 602 43.52 -25.40 6.64
N LEU A 603 42.37 -25.62 7.29
CA LEU A 603 42.29 -26.25 8.61
C LEU A 603 42.63 -27.74 8.56
N GLU A 604 42.18 -28.48 7.54
CA GLU A 604 42.57 -29.88 7.32
C GLU A 604 44.05 -30.07 6.91
N SER A 605 44.71 -29.01 6.41
CA SER A 605 46.14 -29.03 6.08
C SER A 605 47.08 -28.58 7.21
N ALA A 606 46.50 -28.16 8.34
CA ALA A 606 47.21 -27.65 9.52
C ALA A 606 47.22 -28.63 10.71
N ASP A 607 46.53 -29.77 10.58
CA ASP A 607 46.69 -30.99 11.39
C ASP A 607 47.56 -32.01 10.63
#